data_AF-A0A7J7CB07-F1
#
_entry.id   AF-A0A7J7CB07-F1
#
_cell.length_a   1.000
_cell.length_b   1.000
_cell.length_c   1.000
_cell.angle_alpha   90.00
_cell.angle_beta   90.00
_cell.angle_gamma   90.00
#
_symmetry.space_group_name_H-M   'P 1'
#
loop_
_entity.id
_entity.type
_entity.pdbx_description
1 polymer ?
#
loop_
_entity_poly.entity_id
_entity_poly.type
_entity_poly.pdbx_seq_one_letter_code
_entity_poly.pdbx_strand_id
1 'polypeptide(L)'
;MVAYRFHQYQVVGRALPTETDEHPNIFRMKLLATNEVCAKSKCWYYMRKQKKVKKSNGQVLAINECVGGTVEARTKFLALVNRFLDHPYRKGIVYLLNTTLRFF
;
A
#
# COMPACT_ATOMS: atom_id res chain seq x y z
N MET A 1 -15.83 21.32 -2.25
CA MET A 1 -14.88 20.32 -1.75
C MET A 1 -14.82 19.16 -2.73
N VAL A 2 -13.64 18.81 -3.25
CA VAL A 2 -13.49 17.63 -4.13
C VAL A 2 -13.50 16.38 -3.25
N ALA A 3 -14.55 15.59 -3.33
CA ALA A 3 -14.62 14.30 -2.65
C ALA A 3 -13.66 13.32 -3.35
N TYR A 4 -12.49 13.09 -2.76
CA TYR A 4 -11.55 12.08 -3.25
C TYR A 4 -12.12 10.69 -2.97
N ARG A 5 -12.60 10.00 -4.02
CA ARG A 5 -12.96 8.59 -3.94
C ARG A 5 -11.68 7.76 -3.89
N PHE A 6 -11.47 7.08 -2.76
CA PHE A 6 -10.37 6.15 -2.60
C PHE A 6 -10.82 4.75 -2.97
N HIS A 7 -10.01 4.10 -3.80
CA HIS A 7 -10.16 2.73 -4.22
C HIS A 7 -9.15 1.86 -3.47
N GLN A 8 -9.56 0.64 -3.13
CA GLN A 8 -8.68 -0.32 -2.50
C GLN A 8 -7.94 -1.09 -3.58
N TYR A 9 -6.61 -1.05 -3.54
CA TYR A 9 -5.75 -1.81 -4.43
C TYR A 9 -4.98 -2.86 -3.65
N GLN A 10 -4.84 -4.03 -4.24
CA GLN A 10 -3.91 -5.05 -3.83
C GLN A 10 -2.77 -5.07 -4.83
N VAL A 11 -1.57 -4.71 -4.37
CA VAL A 11 -0.36 -4.73 -5.18
C VAL A 11 0.52 -5.89 -4.72
N VAL A 12 0.99 -6.67 -5.67
CA VAL A 12 1.95 -7.76 -5.46
C VAL A 12 3.24 -7.40 -6.18
N GLY A 13 4.36 -7.43 -5.46
CA GLY A 13 5.67 -7.14 -6.01
C GLY A 13 6.77 -7.97 -5.35
N ARG A 14 7.90 -8.10 -6.04
CA ARG A 14 9.08 -8.82 -5.56
C ARG A 14 10.35 -8.02 -5.87
N ALA A 15 11.46 -8.36 -5.21
CA ALA A 15 12.77 -7.94 -5.69
C ALA A 15 13.12 -8.70 -6.99
N LEU A 16 14.05 -8.16 -7.78
CA LEU A 16 14.60 -8.90 -8.92
C LEU A 16 15.48 -10.06 -8.40
N PRO A 17 15.41 -11.24 -9.04
CA PRO A 17 16.31 -12.33 -8.70
C PRO A 17 17.75 -11.91 -9.00
N THR A 18 18.66 -12.26 -8.10
CA THR A 18 20.10 -12.00 -8.20
C THR A 18 20.83 -13.33 -7.97
N GLU A 19 22.08 -13.47 -8.40
CA GLU A 19 22.87 -14.71 -8.22
C GLU A 19 22.93 -15.20 -6.76
N THR A 20 22.82 -14.27 -5.80
CA THR A 20 22.81 -14.59 -4.36
C THR A 20 21.43 -14.98 -3.82
N ASP A 21 20.35 -14.60 -4.51
CA ASP A 21 18.97 -14.83 -4.07
C ASP A 21 18.08 -15.07 -5.30
N GLU A 22 18.04 -16.33 -5.72
CA GLU A 22 17.33 -16.79 -6.92
C GLU A 22 15.80 -16.71 -6.77
N HIS A 23 15.30 -16.74 -5.54
CA HIS A 23 13.87 -16.78 -5.22
C HIS A 23 13.48 -15.70 -4.21
N PRO A 24 13.49 -14.42 -4.65
CA PRO A 24 13.20 -13.30 -3.77
C PRO A 24 11.75 -13.36 -3.26
N ASN A 25 11.59 -13.08 -1.97
CA ASN A 25 10.29 -13.08 -1.30
C ASN A 25 9.28 -12.16 -1.99
N ILE A 26 8.08 -12.70 -2.23
CA ILE A 26 6.96 -11.97 -2.81
C ILE A 26 6.23 -11.20 -1.71
N PHE A 27 6.03 -9.91 -1.92
CA PHE A 27 5.31 -9.02 -1.01
C PHE A 27 3.95 -8.66 -1.59
N ARG A 28 2.90 -8.81 -0.78
CA ARG A 28 1.54 -8.37 -1.09
C ARG A 28 1.15 -7.26 -0.12
N MET A 29 0.66 -6.15 -0.66
CA MET A 29 0.23 -5.01 0.13
C MET A 29 -1.15 -4.53 -0.32
N LYS A 30 -2.01 -4.28 0.66
CA LYS A 30 -3.33 -3.66 0.46
C LYS A 30 -3.18 -2.17 0.76
N LEU A 31 -3.56 -1.32 -0.19
CA LEU A 31 -3.36 0.11 -0.10
C LEU A 31 -4.57 0.86 -0.66
N LEU A 32 -4.88 2.01 -0.08
CA LEU A 32 -5.89 2.91 -0.61
C LEU A 32 -5.24 3.95 -1.52
N ALA A 33 -5.74 4.08 -2.74
CA ALA A 33 -5.28 5.07 -3.71
C ALA A 33 -6.44 5.55 -4.58
N THR A 34 -6.27 6.71 -5.19
CA THR A 34 -7.28 7.31 -6.09
C THR A 34 -7.24 6.68 -7.48
N ASN A 35 -6.09 6.15 -7.89
CA ASN A 35 -5.87 5.48 -9.16
C ASN A 35 -4.70 4.48 -9.04
N GLU A 36 -4.52 3.65 -10.07
CA GLU A 36 -3.47 2.63 -10.14
C GLU A 36 -2.05 3.24 -10.08
N VAL A 37 -1.84 4.43 -10.65
CA VAL A 37 -0.53 5.10 -10.66
C VAL A 37 -0.12 5.53 -9.26
N CYS A 38 -1.03 6.13 -8.49
CA CYS A 38 -0.81 6.45 -7.09
C CYS A 38 -0.62 5.18 -6.25
N ALA A 39 -1.32 4.09 -6.60
CA ALA A 39 -1.11 2.79 -5.96
C ALA A 39 0.32 2.26 -6.16
N LYS A 40 0.83 2.27 -7.39
CA LYS A 40 2.23 1.91 -7.71
C LYS A 40 3.23 2.74 -6.92
N SER A 41 3.06 4.06 -6.91
CA SER A 41 3.97 4.98 -6.21
C SER A 41 3.99 4.74 -4.71
N LYS A 42 2.81 4.52 -4.09
CA LYS A 42 2.72 4.14 -2.68
C LYS A 42 3.43 2.81 -2.42
N CYS A 43 3.18 1.79 -3.24
CA CYS A 43 3.85 0.48 -3.12
C CYS A 43 5.37 0.62 -3.07
N TRP A 44 5.96 1.37 -4.00
CA TRP A 44 7.42 1.59 -4.03
C TRP A 44 7.95 2.34 -2.81
N TYR A 45 7.19 3.30 -2.29
CA TYR A 45 7.54 3.98 -1.05
C TYR A 45 7.64 2.98 0.12
N TYR A 46 6.65 2.08 0.26
CA TYR A 46 6.67 1.06 1.31
C TYR A 46 7.79 0.03 1.11
N MET A 47 8.02 -0.44 -0.12
CA MET A 47 9.09 -1.40 -0.43
C MET A 47 10.48 -0.83 -0.11
N ARG A 48 10.73 0.45 -0.43
CA ARG A 48 11.99 1.12 -0.10
C ARG A 48 12.18 1.23 1.41
N LYS A 49 11.11 1.53 2.15
CA LYS A 49 11.17 1.78 3.59
C LYS A 49 11.28 0.51 4.43
N GLN A 50 10.55 -0.54 4.07
CA GLN A 50 10.48 -1.77 4.87
C GLN A 50 11.43 -2.86 4.38
N LYS A 51 11.59 -3.00 3.07
CA LYS A 51 12.36 -4.08 2.45
C LYS A 51 13.66 -3.60 1.81
N LYS A 52 13.94 -2.29 1.86
CA LYS A 52 15.11 -1.65 1.23
C LYS A 52 15.22 -1.92 -0.28
N VAL A 53 14.11 -2.30 -0.93
CA VAL A 53 14.06 -2.56 -2.38
C VAL A 53 13.78 -1.25 -3.11
N LYS A 54 14.63 -0.92 -4.09
CA LYS A 54 14.44 0.24 -4.98
C LYS A 54 13.55 -0.15 -6.16
N LYS A 55 12.90 0.84 -6.78
CA LYS A 55 12.12 0.65 -8.01
C LYS A 55 12.93 0.00 -9.15
N SER A 56 14.22 0.30 -9.25
CA SER A 56 15.13 -0.29 -10.23
C SER A 56 15.40 -1.78 -9.98
N ASN A 57 15.35 -2.22 -8.74
CA ASN A 57 15.76 -3.57 -8.32
C ASN A 57 14.55 -4.42 -7.92
N GLY A 58 13.35 -4.03 -8.35
CA GLY A 58 12.12 -4.74 -8.04
C GLY A 58 11.19 -4.79 -9.23
N GLN A 59 10.25 -5.72 -9.16
CA GLN A 59 9.23 -5.94 -10.18
C GLN A 59 7.85 -5.95 -9.51
N VAL A 60 6.91 -5.18 -10.06
CA VAL A 60 5.49 -5.34 -9.71
C VAL A 60 4.95 -6.48 -10.57
N LEU A 61 4.38 -7.48 -9.91
CA LEU A 61 3.83 -8.68 -10.56
C LEU A 61 2.37 -8.49 -10.93
N ALA A 62 1.58 -7.91 -10.03
CA ALA A 62 0.15 -7.72 -10.25
C ALA A 62 -0.38 -6.53 -9.45
N ILE A 63 -1.39 -5.86 -10.02
CA ILE A 63 -2.16 -4.81 -9.34
C ILE A 63 -3.62 -5.11 -9.59
N ASN A 64 -4.34 -5.36 -8.51
CA ASN A 64 -5.74 -5.71 -8.57
C ASN A 64 -6.52 -4.65 -7.81
N GLU A 65 -7.57 -4.12 -8.42
CA GLU A 65 -8.53 -3.27 -7.71
C GLU A 65 -9.54 -4.15 -6.97
N CYS A 66 -9.61 -3.99 -5.65
CA CYS A 66 -10.58 -4.67 -4.80
C CYS A 66 -11.85 -3.81 -4.71
N VAL A 67 -12.80 -4.07 -5.60
CA VAL A 67 -14.06 -3.31 -5.68
C VAL A 67 -15.05 -3.70 -4.56
N GLY A 68 -14.91 -4.88 -3.94
CA GLY A 68 -15.90 -5.42 -2.98
C GLY A 68 -15.33 -6.15 -1.75
N GLY A 69 -14.61 -5.45 -0.87
CA GLY A 69 -14.37 -5.91 0.50
C GLY A 69 -15.41 -5.30 1.44
N THR A 70 -16.06 -6.14 2.26
CA THR A 70 -17.13 -5.81 3.21
C THR A 70 -17.00 -4.42 3.82
N VAL A 71 -18.12 -3.69 3.82
CA VAL A 71 -18.29 -2.28 4.21
C VAL A 71 -17.57 -1.95 5.53
N GLU A 72 -17.46 -2.90 6.45
CA GLU A 72 -16.85 -2.73 7.77
C GLU A 72 -15.35 -2.39 7.77
N ALA A 73 -14.54 -2.98 6.88
CA ALA A 73 -13.12 -2.67 6.78
C ALA A 73 -12.89 -1.30 6.11
N ARG A 74 -13.76 -0.94 5.17
CA ARG A 74 -13.80 0.39 4.54
C ARG A 74 -14.17 1.46 5.58
N THR A 75 -15.20 1.24 6.39
CA THR A 75 -15.69 2.23 7.37
C THR A 75 -14.69 2.47 8.49
N LYS A 76 -14.06 1.42 9.06
CA LYS A 76 -13.06 1.58 10.13
C LYS A 76 -11.80 2.29 9.64
N PHE A 77 -11.35 2.01 8.42
CA PHE A 77 -10.16 2.64 7.85
C PHE A 77 -10.43 4.06 7.31
N LEU A 78 -11.60 4.32 6.70
CA LEU A 78 -12.04 5.68 6.35
C LEU A 78 -12.23 6.56 7.58
N ALA A 79 -12.78 6.03 8.67
CA ALA A 79 -12.89 6.77 9.93
C ALA A 79 -11.51 7.12 10.51
N LEU A 80 -10.55 6.20 10.45
CA LEU A 80 -9.16 6.45 10.87
C LEU A 80 -8.46 7.49 9.97
N VAL A 81 -8.62 7.38 8.65
CA VAL A 81 -8.00 8.31 7.69
C VAL A 81 -8.63 9.70 7.78
N ASN A 82 -9.95 9.82 7.89
CA ASN A 82 -10.63 11.11 8.04
C ASN A 82 -10.21 11.83 9.33
N ARG A 83 -10.00 11.09 10.43
CA ARG A 83 -9.48 11.66 11.70
C ARG A 83 -8.05 12.18 11.59
N PHE A 84 -7.29 11.72 10.60
CA PHE A 84 -5.90 12.12 10.35
C PHE A 84 -5.76 13.20 9.26
N LEU A 85 -6.79 13.44 8.45
CA LEU A 85 -6.78 14.44 7.38
C LEU A 85 -7.03 15.88 7.87
N ASP A 86 -7.47 16.06 9.12
CA ASP A 86 -7.64 17.37 9.77
C ASP A 86 -6.34 17.93 10.38
N HIS A 87 -5.22 17.20 10.32
CA HIS A 87 -3.92 17.71 10.81
C HIS A 87 -3.19 18.51 9.71
N PRO A 88 -2.67 19.73 9.98
CA PRO A 88 -2.13 20.66 8.98
C PRO A 88 -0.83 20.20 8.26
N TYR A 89 -0.37 18.97 8.46
CA TYR A 89 0.83 18.42 7.83
C TYR A 89 0.49 17.30 6.85
N ARG A 90 0.10 17.68 5.62
CA ARG A 90 -0.14 16.79 4.47
C ARG A 90 1.08 16.00 3.96
N LYS A 91 2.22 16.02 4.66
CA LYS A 91 3.44 15.34 4.23
C LYS A 91 3.85 14.28 5.24
N GLY A 92 3.44 13.05 4.92
CA GLY A 92 4.10 11.85 5.43
C GLY A 92 3.47 11.21 6.64
N ILE A 93 2.32 10.54 6.48
CA ILE A 93 1.89 9.52 7.44
C ILE A 93 1.51 8.26 6.68
N VAL A 94 2.57 7.61 6.22
CA VAL A 94 2.59 6.19 5.88
C VAL A 94 3.29 5.48 7.05
N TYR A 95 2.69 5.58 8.22
CA TYR A 95 3.13 4.91 9.44
C TYR A 95 1.85 4.48 10.16
N LEU A 96 1.81 3.24 10.65
CA LEU A 96 0.73 2.61 11.43
C LEU A 96 -0.40 1.88 10.67
N LEU A 97 -0.04 0.89 9.84
CA LEU A 97 -0.83 -0.36 9.78
C LEU A 97 0.07 -1.58 9.46
N ASN A 98 1.30 -1.60 9.98
CA ASN A 98 2.14 -2.81 9.94
C ASN A 98 2.53 -3.31 11.34
N THR A 99 1.75 -2.96 12.37
CA THR A 99 2.00 -3.45 13.73
C THR A 99 0.71 -3.63 14.54
N THR A 100 -0.32 -4.22 13.94
CA THR A 100 -1.48 -4.86 14.61
C THR A 100 -2.33 -5.47 13.50
N LEU A 101 -2.84 -6.70 13.65
CA LEU A 101 -3.45 -7.57 12.62
C LEU A 101 -2.49 -8.61 11.99
N ARG A 102 -1.51 -9.08 12.76
CA ARG A 102 -1.53 -10.52 13.06
C ARG A 102 -2.56 -10.68 14.18
N PHE A 103 -3.45 -11.67 14.08
CA PHE A 103 -4.66 -11.86 14.90
C PHE A 103 -5.83 -10.95 14.51
N PHE A 104 -6.50 -11.29 13.41
CA PHE A 104 -7.93 -11.61 13.31
C PHE A 104 -8.26 -11.92 11.85
#